data_AF-A0A7X5HZI5-F1
#
_entry.id   AF-A0A7X5HZI5-F1
#
_cell.length_a   1.000
_cell.length_b   1.000
_cell.length_c   1.000
_cell.angle_alpha   90.00
_cell.angle_beta   90.00
_cell.angle_gamma   90.00
#
_symmetry.space_group_name_H-M   'P 1'
#
loop_
_entity.id
_entity.type
_entity.pdbx_description
1 polymer ?
#
loop_
_entity_poly.entity_id
_entity_poly.type
_entity_poly.pdbx_seq_one_letter_code
_entity_poly.pdbx_strand_id
1 'polypeptide(L)'
;MAITKTHSIKSTLNLAIQYICNPAKTDGKLLVSSFACLPETADIEFEWTRRQAIDKGNSLGRHIIQSFSPEDNITPEQAHEIGMKLAEQVLGGKYEFVLSTHTDKGHVHNHIIFNSVSFVDYKKYHSNKYTYRNIRKASDRLCEEYGLSVIAENSNKGQSYFEHTAYEKNSTYKSQLKQKIDTAIKRSTDFEDFLLRMELAGYEVKRGKYISFRSQGQQRFMRLKTLGERYTEKAITDRIKKQRTMSKQNKSISLIIDIQNCIKAQESKGYEHWAKINNLSPSRKNRQKKEAKNGMNRSIS
;
A
#
# COMPACT_ATOMS: atom_id res chain seq x y z
N MET A 1 0.37 -5.27 1.66
CA MET A 1 1.70 -5.34 1.02
C MET A 1 2.75 -4.82 1.99
N ALA A 2 3.92 -5.44 2.00
CA ALA A 2 5.04 -4.99 2.82
C ALA A 2 5.55 -3.60 2.40
N ILE A 3 5.88 -2.75 3.38
CA ILE A 3 6.36 -1.39 3.16
C ILE A 3 7.59 -1.15 4.03
N THR A 4 8.67 -0.65 3.43
CA THR A 4 9.86 -0.22 4.18
C THR A 4 10.02 1.29 4.18
N LYS A 5 10.34 1.88 5.33
CA LYS A 5 10.69 3.29 5.50
C LYS A 5 12.00 3.42 6.26
N THR A 6 12.73 4.52 6.03
CA THR A 6 13.88 4.83 6.86
C THR A 6 14.05 6.33 7.11
N HIS A 7 14.55 6.69 8.28
CA HIS A 7 14.86 8.06 8.66
C HIS A 7 16.07 8.13 9.59
N SER A 8 16.73 9.30 9.60
CA SER A 8 17.86 9.58 10.49
C SER A 8 17.37 9.97 11.89
N ILE A 9 18.05 9.48 12.93
CA ILE A 9 17.89 9.97 14.30
C ILE A 9 19.04 10.95 14.56
N LYS A 10 18.72 12.23 14.73
CA LYS A 10 19.71 13.31 14.95
C LYS A 10 19.87 13.71 16.41
N SER A 11 18.87 13.42 17.22
CA SER A 11 18.81 13.71 18.65
C SER A 11 18.02 12.61 19.36
N THR A 12 18.12 12.57 20.69
CA THR A 12 17.27 11.72 21.55
C THR A 12 17.26 10.23 21.16
N LEU A 13 18.44 9.65 20.87
CA LEU A 13 18.57 8.25 20.48
C LEU A 13 18.00 7.31 21.57
N ASN A 14 18.32 7.59 22.84
CA ASN A 14 17.80 6.85 24.00
C ASN A 14 16.25 6.79 24.00
N LEU A 15 15.57 7.93 23.80
CA LEU A 15 14.10 7.97 23.74
C LEU A 15 13.54 7.17 22.56
N ALA A 16 14.22 7.17 21.42
CA ALA A 16 13.81 6.38 20.27
C ALA A 16 13.94 4.87 20.54
N ILE A 17 15.03 4.44 21.17
CA ILE A 17 15.26 3.03 21.55
C ILE A 17 14.23 2.59 22.59
N GLN A 18 14.01 3.39 23.64
CA GLN A 18 12.98 3.14 24.65
C GLN A 18 11.58 3.04 24.04
N TYR A 19 11.27 3.91 23.07
CA TYR A 19 9.97 3.89 22.40
C TYR A 19 9.73 2.58 21.64
N ILE A 20 10.74 2.09 20.91
CA ILE A 20 10.61 0.85 20.14
C ILE A 20 10.63 -0.38 21.08
N CYS A 21 11.35 -0.32 22.21
CA CYS A 21 11.41 -1.42 23.18
C CYS A 21 10.25 -1.43 24.19
N ASN A 22 9.22 -0.59 24.00
CA ASN A 22 8.12 -0.47 24.96
C ASN A 22 7.40 -1.84 25.13
N PRO A 23 7.38 -2.42 26.35
CA PRO A 23 6.80 -3.74 26.61
C PRO A 23 5.34 -3.89 26.17
N ALA A 24 4.55 -2.80 26.23
CA ALA A 24 3.14 -2.80 25.84
C ALA A 24 2.94 -3.04 24.33
N LYS A 25 4.00 -2.90 23.53
CA LYS A 25 3.98 -3.08 22.07
C LYS A 25 4.71 -4.33 21.60
N THR A 26 5.57 -4.89 22.44
CA THR A 26 6.58 -5.91 22.09
C THR A 26 6.32 -7.24 22.80
N ASP A 27 5.06 -7.52 23.14
CA ASP A 27 4.64 -8.71 23.89
C ASP A 27 5.48 -8.93 25.16
N GLY A 28 5.53 -7.91 26.03
CA GLY A 28 6.31 -7.99 27.26
C GLY A 28 7.84 -7.99 27.06
N LYS A 29 8.33 -7.50 25.92
CA LYS A 29 9.73 -7.52 25.43
C LYS A 29 10.21 -8.82 24.78
N LEU A 30 9.36 -9.85 24.64
CA LEU A 30 9.75 -11.10 23.96
C LEU A 30 10.16 -10.88 22.50
N LEU A 31 9.65 -9.82 21.87
CA LEU A 31 9.95 -9.45 20.49
C LEU A 31 10.97 -8.31 20.39
N VAL A 32 11.97 -8.30 21.27
CA VAL A 32 13.11 -7.36 21.23
C VAL A 32 14.40 -8.16 21.12
N SER A 33 15.18 -7.87 20.08
CA SER A 33 16.52 -8.44 19.86
C SER A 33 17.52 -7.33 19.60
N SER A 34 18.79 -7.59 19.86
CA SER A 34 19.87 -6.66 19.54
C SER A 34 21.12 -7.39 19.04
N PHE A 35 22.03 -6.63 18.44
CA PHE A 35 23.32 -7.13 17.98
C PHE A 35 24.41 -6.15 18.36
N ALA A 36 25.52 -6.68 18.90
CA ALA A 36 26.69 -5.92 19.36
C ALA A 36 26.38 -4.78 20.35
N CYS A 37 25.21 -4.79 20.98
CA CYS A 37 24.79 -3.89 22.04
C CYS A 37 23.67 -4.53 22.87
N LEU A 38 23.38 -3.99 24.05
CA LEU A 38 22.19 -4.32 24.83
C LEU A 38 21.09 -3.28 24.60
N PRO A 39 19.80 -3.66 24.51
CA PRO A 39 18.72 -2.69 24.26
C PRO A 39 18.67 -1.55 25.26
N GLU A 40 18.97 -1.83 26.54
CA GLU A 40 18.96 -0.86 27.65
C GLU A 40 20.10 0.17 27.57
N THR A 41 21.23 -0.19 26.96
CA THR A 41 22.45 0.65 26.92
C THR A 41 22.89 1.01 25.50
N ALA A 42 22.12 0.64 24.49
CA ALA A 42 22.47 0.79 23.08
C ALA A 42 22.79 2.25 22.69
N ASP A 43 22.16 3.27 23.29
CA ASP A 43 22.52 4.66 22.99
C ASP A 43 23.92 5.05 23.49
N ILE A 44 24.34 4.50 24.62
CA ILE A 44 25.68 4.70 25.19
C ILE A 44 26.72 3.93 24.36
N GLU A 45 26.43 2.67 24.05
CA GLU A 45 27.31 1.81 23.25
C GLU A 45 27.48 2.36 21.83
N PHE A 46 26.41 2.84 21.20
CA PHE A 46 26.50 3.50 19.89
C PHE A 46 27.41 4.73 19.96
N GLU A 47 27.27 5.55 21.01
CA GLU A 47 28.10 6.73 21.20
C GLU A 47 29.57 6.38 21.41
N TRP A 48 29.89 5.28 22.12
CA TRP A 48 31.27 4.80 22.27
C TRP A 48 31.91 4.47 20.93
N THR A 49 31.22 3.72 20.07
CA THR A 49 31.70 3.43 18.71
C THR A 49 31.81 4.70 17.87
N ARG A 50 30.84 5.61 17.96
CA ARG A 50 30.86 6.87 17.21
C ARG A 50 32.01 7.80 17.60
N ARG A 51 32.53 7.71 18.82
CA ARG A 51 33.69 8.50 19.28
C ARG A 51 35.00 8.05 18.61
N GLN A 52 35.07 6.83 18.11
CA GLN A 52 36.24 6.32 17.39
C GLN A 52 36.29 6.79 15.92
N ALA A 53 35.17 7.27 15.38
CA ALA A 53 35.11 7.72 13.99
C ALA A 53 35.66 9.15 13.82
N ILE A 54 36.51 9.32 12.81
CA ILE A 54 37.00 10.64 12.37
C ILE A 54 35.83 11.48 11.80
N ASP A 55 34.99 10.87 10.97
CA ASP A 55 33.79 11.49 10.41
C ASP A 55 32.55 10.66 10.78
N LYS A 56 31.89 11.08 11.86
CA LYS A 56 30.66 10.46 12.40
C LYS A 56 29.36 11.04 11.82
N GLY A 57 29.44 12.08 10.99
CA GLY A 57 28.28 12.83 10.50
C GLY A 57 27.34 13.36 11.60
N ASN A 58 26.14 13.80 11.18
CA ASN A 58 25.15 14.46 12.05
C ASN A 58 24.06 13.51 12.59
N SER A 59 24.09 12.23 12.22
CA SER A 59 23.13 11.23 12.68
C SER A 59 23.71 10.47 13.86
N LEU A 60 22.95 10.29 14.92
CA LEU A 60 23.31 9.41 16.06
C LEU A 60 23.04 7.94 15.73
N GLY A 61 21.98 7.71 14.96
CA GLY A 61 21.61 6.39 14.47
C GLY A 61 20.64 6.51 13.32
N ARG A 62 20.20 5.38 12.79
CA ARG A 62 19.19 5.30 11.75
C ARG A 62 18.09 4.33 12.13
N HIS A 63 16.89 4.64 11.69
CA HIS A 63 15.70 3.85 11.98
C HIS A 63 15.13 3.29 10.68
N ILE A 64 14.95 1.98 10.60
CA ILE A 64 14.23 1.28 9.55
C ILE A 64 12.91 0.79 10.14
N ILE A 65 11.81 1.03 9.42
CA ILE A 65 10.48 0.51 9.75
C ILE A 65 10.07 -0.42 8.62
N GLN A 66 9.77 -1.67 8.93
CA GLN A 66 9.27 -2.68 7.99
C GLN A 66 7.86 -3.07 8.42
N SER A 67 6.85 -2.65 7.67
CA SER A 67 5.45 -2.93 7.95
C SER A 67 4.94 -4.06 7.06
N PHE A 68 4.12 -4.96 7.60
CA PHE A 68 3.53 -6.08 6.87
C PHE A 68 2.03 -5.84 6.60
N SER A 69 1.46 -6.53 5.61
CA SER A 69 0.03 -6.42 5.33
C SER A 69 -0.79 -7.06 6.47
N PRO A 70 -1.89 -6.44 6.93
CA PRO A 70 -2.87 -7.16 7.74
C PRO A 70 -3.43 -8.40 7.03
N GLU A 71 -3.47 -8.38 5.70
CA GLU A 71 -3.99 -9.47 4.86
C GLU A 71 -3.04 -10.67 4.75
N ASP A 72 -1.76 -10.50 5.10
CA ASP A 72 -0.76 -11.56 4.97
C ASP A 72 -0.80 -12.55 6.15
N ASN A 73 -1.62 -12.29 7.18
CA ASN A 73 -1.75 -13.11 8.40
C ASN A 73 -0.40 -13.52 9.04
N ILE A 74 0.59 -12.63 8.97
CA ILE A 74 1.92 -12.86 9.54
C ILE A 74 1.87 -12.87 11.07
N THR A 75 2.56 -13.84 11.67
CA THR A 75 2.76 -13.87 13.13
C THR A 75 3.84 -12.87 13.57
N PRO A 76 3.77 -12.32 14.79
CA PRO A 76 4.81 -11.44 15.32
C PRO A 76 6.21 -12.08 15.31
N GLU A 77 6.31 -13.38 15.53
CA GLU A 77 7.56 -14.14 15.55
C GLU A 77 8.17 -14.26 14.15
N GLN A 78 7.34 -14.57 13.14
CA GLN A 78 7.78 -14.57 11.74
C GLN A 78 8.21 -13.18 11.28
N ALA A 79 7.44 -12.15 11.66
CA ALA A 79 7.83 -10.77 11.38
C ALA A 79 9.20 -10.47 12.02
N HIS A 80 9.41 -10.85 13.28
CA HIS A 80 10.67 -10.65 13.99
C HIS A 80 11.84 -11.35 13.29
N GLU A 81 11.67 -12.61 12.88
CA GLU A 81 12.68 -13.38 12.14
C GLU A 81 13.05 -12.70 10.81
N ILE A 82 12.05 -12.25 10.04
CA ILE A 82 12.28 -11.49 8.81
C ILE A 82 13.03 -10.18 9.09
N GLY A 83 12.71 -9.51 10.21
CA GLY A 83 13.40 -8.30 10.66
C GLY A 83 14.88 -8.54 10.96
N MET A 84 15.22 -9.66 11.61
CA MET A 84 16.60 -10.07 11.88
C MET A 84 17.35 -10.34 10.57
N LYS A 85 16.77 -11.13 9.66
CA LYS A 85 17.37 -11.40 8.33
C LYS A 85 17.59 -10.11 7.53
N LEU A 86 16.66 -9.17 7.60
CA LEU A 86 16.81 -7.87 6.96
C LEU A 86 17.97 -7.07 7.59
N ALA A 87 18.05 -7.02 8.92
CA ALA A 87 19.13 -6.34 9.63
C ALA A 87 20.50 -6.92 9.26
N GLU A 88 20.65 -8.24 9.28
CA GLU A 88 21.87 -8.94 8.88
C GLU A 88 22.29 -8.60 7.44
N GLN A 89 21.37 -8.69 6.48
CA GLN A 89 21.67 -8.41 5.07
C GLN A 89 22.03 -6.94 4.83
N VAL A 90 21.35 -6.01 5.50
CA VAL A 90 21.53 -4.56 5.27
C VAL A 90 22.74 -4.01 6.01
N LEU A 91 23.02 -4.52 7.21
CA LEU A 91 24.07 -4.02 8.10
C LEU A 91 25.37 -4.84 7.99
N GLY A 92 25.30 -6.05 7.42
CA GLY A 92 26.46 -6.89 7.14
C GLY A 92 27.26 -7.27 8.39
N GLY A 93 26.62 -7.28 9.56
CA GLY A 93 27.27 -7.54 10.85
C GLY A 93 28.29 -6.47 11.28
N LYS A 94 28.21 -5.25 10.75
CA LYS A 94 29.19 -4.17 11.04
C LYS A 94 28.65 -3.03 11.91
N TYR A 95 27.34 -3.03 12.18
CA TYR A 95 26.67 -1.97 12.92
C TYR A 95 25.90 -2.59 14.09
N GLU A 96 26.02 -1.98 15.26
CA GLU A 96 25.17 -2.31 16.39
C GLU A 96 23.72 -1.96 16.05
N PHE A 97 22.77 -2.78 16.47
CA PHE A 97 21.36 -2.50 16.27
C PHE A 97 20.46 -3.07 17.35
N VAL A 98 19.28 -2.48 17.48
CA VAL A 98 18.15 -2.96 18.26
C VAL A 98 16.96 -3.13 17.32
N LEU A 99 16.37 -4.33 17.32
CA LEU A 99 15.16 -4.70 16.61
C LEU A 99 14.02 -4.89 17.61
N SER A 100 12.85 -4.35 17.30
CA SER A 100 11.61 -4.69 18.01
C SER A 100 10.46 -4.93 17.04
N THR A 101 9.57 -5.87 17.34
CA THR A 101 8.33 -6.08 16.58
C THR A 101 7.13 -5.55 17.35
N HIS A 102 6.33 -4.70 16.70
CA HIS A 102 5.14 -4.07 17.26
C HIS A 102 3.86 -4.71 16.71
N THR A 103 2.90 -4.93 17.59
CA THR A 103 1.57 -5.52 17.29
C THR A 103 0.40 -4.58 17.59
N ASP A 104 0.67 -3.36 18.06
CA ASP A 104 -0.28 -2.43 18.67
C ASP A 104 -1.16 -1.62 17.70
N LYS A 105 -0.86 -1.61 16.39
CA LYS A 105 -1.49 -0.70 15.42
C LYS A 105 -2.35 -1.39 14.35
N GLY A 106 -2.94 -2.53 14.69
CA GLY A 106 -3.79 -3.30 13.78
C GLY A 106 -3.03 -3.95 12.61
N HIS A 107 -1.69 -3.90 12.63
CA HIS A 107 -0.80 -4.62 11.74
C HIS A 107 0.57 -4.80 12.40
N VAL A 108 1.24 -5.90 12.05
CA VAL A 108 2.58 -6.20 12.54
C VAL A 108 3.61 -5.34 11.81
N HIS A 109 4.58 -4.81 12.54
CA HIS A 109 5.68 -4.06 11.96
C HIS A 109 6.95 -4.14 12.81
N ASN A 110 8.10 -4.17 12.15
CA ASN A 110 9.41 -4.14 12.78
C ASN A 110 9.97 -2.71 12.82
N HIS A 111 10.71 -2.45 13.89
CA HIS A 111 11.53 -1.27 14.09
C HIS A 111 12.98 -1.71 14.28
N ILE A 112 13.89 -1.28 13.41
CA ILE A 112 15.33 -1.54 13.53
C ILE A 112 16.02 -0.19 13.71
N ILE A 113 16.58 0.06 14.88
CA ILE A 113 17.44 1.22 15.14
C ILE A 113 18.88 0.74 15.17
N PHE A 114 19.74 1.30 14.32
CA PHE A 114 21.13 0.91 14.21
C PHE A 114 22.08 2.11 14.23
N ASN A 115 23.34 1.85 14.59
CA ASN A 115 24.36 2.87 14.72
C ASN A 115 24.64 3.54 13.38
N SER A 116 24.88 4.85 13.38
CA SER A 116 25.26 5.58 12.17
C SER A 116 26.72 5.38 11.77
N VAL A 117 27.51 4.70 12.60
CA VAL A 117 28.94 4.39 12.39
C VAL A 117 29.13 2.89 12.57
N SER A 118 29.98 2.27 11.74
CA SER A 118 30.31 0.85 11.87
C SER A 118 31.37 0.65 12.95
N PHE A 119 31.21 -0.38 13.78
CA PHE A 119 32.19 -0.72 14.82
C PHE A 119 33.41 -1.47 14.26
N VAL A 120 33.39 -1.85 12.98
CA VAL A 120 34.49 -2.59 12.33
C VAL A 120 35.53 -1.64 11.76
N ASP A 121 35.09 -0.61 11.04
CA ASP A 121 35.96 0.31 10.31
C ASP A 121 35.77 1.79 10.70
N TYR A 122 34.88 2.06 11.66
CA TYR A 122 34.54 3.40 12.14
C TYR A 122 34.13 4.38 11.04
N LYS A 123 33.61 3.85 9.93
CA LYS A 123 33.05 4.66 8.84
C LYS A 123 31.57 4.89 9.06
N LYS A 124 31.12 6.11 8.75
CA LYS A 124 29.70 6.46 8.77
C LYS A 124 28.93 5.68 7.72
N TYR A 125 27.69 5.36 8.06
CA TYR A 125 26.73 4.78 7.16
C TYR A 125 26.34 5.80 6.07
N HIS A 126 26.45 5.41 4.80
CA HIS A 126 26.08 6.25 3.67
C HIS A 126 24.60 6.09 3.29
N SER A 127 23.74 6.95 3.83
CA SER A 127 22.31 6.93 3.49
C SER A 127 22.01 7.74 2.22
N ASN A 128 21.61 7.07 1.15
CA ASN A 128 21.21 7.69 -0.12
C ASN A 128 20.07 6.91 -0.79
N LYS A 129 19.62 7.39 -1.97
CA LYS A 129 18.53 6.76 -2.72
C LYS A 129 18.85 5.32 -3.13
N TYR A 130 20.12 5.00 -3.40
CA TYR A 130 20.55 3.67 -3.78
C TYR A 130 20.52 2.71 -2.58
N THR A 131 21.07 3.11 -1.43
CA THR A 131 21.01 2.27 -0.22
C THR A 131 19.57 2.04 0.23
N TYR A 132 18.70 3.05 0.14
CA TYR A 132 17.27 2.88 0.43
C TYR A 132 16.60 1.88 -0.51
N ARG A 133 16.89 1.94 -1.83
CA ARG A 133 16.39 0.95 -2.79
C ARG A 133 16.86 -0.46 -2.44
N ASN A 134 18.12 -0.63 -2.04
CA ASN A 134 18.66 -1.94 -1.65
C ASN A 134 17.95 -2.51 -0.41
N ILE A 135 17.71 -1.67 0.62
CA ILE A 135 16.95 -2.08 1.80
C ILE A 135 15.55 -2.56 1.40
N ARG A 136 14.87 -1.79 0.54
CA ARG A 136 13.54 -2.15 0.07
C ARG A 136 13.55 -3.47 -0.70
N LYS A 137 14.48 -3.64 -1.64
CA LYS A 137 14.63 -4.89 -2.40
C LYS A 137 14.91 -6.09 -1.50
N ALA A 138 15.75 -5.92 -0.48
CA ALA A 138 16.02 -6.97 0.50
C ALA A 138 14.76 -7.33 1.30
N SER A 139 14.00 -6.34 1.77
CA SER A 139 12.73 -6.57 2.45
C SER A 139 11.70 -7.25 1.54
N ASP A 140 11.53 -6.77 0.31
CA ASP A 140 10.57 -7.33 -0.64
C ASP A 140 10.94 -8.79 -0.95
N ARG A 141 12.21 -9.09 -1.26
CA ARG A 141 12.67 -10.47 -1.46
C ARG A 141 12.42 -11.36 -0.24
N LEU A 142 12.76 -10.91 0.96
CA LEU A 142 12.50 -11.68 2.19
C LEU A 142 11.00 -11.91 2.39
N CYS A 143 10.15 -10.94 2.07
CA CYS A 143 8.71 -11.11 2.16
C CYS A 143 8.19 -12.13 1.12
N GLU A 144 8.72 -12.13 -0.12
CA GLU A 144 8.40 -13.14 -1.14
C GLU A 144 8.80 -14.55 -0.71
N GLU A 145 9.99 -14.71 -0.13
CA GLU A 145 10.51 -15.99 0.37
C GLU A 145 9.59 -16.61 1.45
N TYR A 146 8.84 -15.77 2.17
CA TYR A 146 7.87 -16.17 3.19
C TYR A 146 6.42 -16.21 2.67
N GLY A 147 6.21 -16.03 1.37
CA GLY A 147 4.88 -16.07 0.75
C GLY A 147 4.00 -14.85 1.05
N LEU A 148 4.58 -13.73 1.47
CA LEU A 148 3.88 -12.50 1.83
C LEU A 148 3.66 -11.61 0.60
N SER A 149 2.66 -10.71 0.66
CA SER A 149 2.39 -9.78 -0.43
C SER A 149 3.45 -8.67 -0.53
N VAL A 150 4.07 -8.57 -1.71
CA VAL A 150 5.13 -7.58 -1.99
C VAL A 150 4.79 -6.68 -3.16
N ILE A 151 5.55 -5.58 -3.27
CA ILE A 151 5.40 -4.63 -4.37
C ILE A 151 6.20 -5.15 -5.57
N ALA A 152 5.50 -5.58 -6.63
CA ALA A 152 6.12 -6.10 -7.83
C ALA A 152 7.22 -5.17 -8.39
N GLU A 153 8.39 -5.74 -8.66
CA GLU A 153 9.46 -5.02 -9.32
C GLU A 153 9.12 -4.77 -10.80
N ASN A 154 8.98 -3.47 -11.13
CA ASN A 154 8.93 -2.87 -12.46
C ASN A 154 7.58 -2.80 -13.19
N SER A 155 6.92 -1.65 -13.02
CA SER A 155 6.16 -1.04 -14.13
C SER A 155 6.23 0.48 -14.18
N ASN A 156 7.23 1.15 -13.58
CA ASN A 156 7.32 2.62 -13.66
C ASN A 156 8.75 3.17 -13.58
N LYS A 157 9.55 2.90 -14.62
CA LYS A 157 10.56 3.86 -15.07
C LYS A 157 9.82 5.13 -15.50
N GLY A 158 9.66 6.09 -14.58
CA GLY A 158 9.06 7.39 -14.90
C GLY A 158 8.08 7.99 -13.90
N GLN A 159 7.81 7.38 -12.74
CA GLN A 159 6.92 7.99 -11.74
C GLN A 159 7.69 8.96 -10.84
N SER A 160 7.75 10.18 -11.35
CA SER A 160 8.10 11.42 -10.67
C SER A 160 7.58 11.46 -9.23
N TYR A 161 8.38 12.08 -8.36
CA TYR A 161 8.11 12.68 -7.04
C TYR A 161 6.62 12.99 -6.68
N PHE A 162 5.79 13.26 -7.68
CA PHE A 162 4.32 13.35 -7.61
C PHE A 162 3.58 12.12 -7.03
N GLU A 163 4.10 10.91 -7.19
CA GLU A 163 3.38 9.71 -6.70
C GLU A 163 3.70 9.34 -5.26
N HIS A 164 4.91 9.64 -4.78
CA HIS A 164 5.24 9.46 -3.37
C HIS A 164 4.38 10.38 -2.47
N THR A 165 4.07 11.59 -2.95
CA THR A 165 3.08 12.48 -2.32
C THR A 165 1.63 12.04 -2.52
N ALA A 166 1.35 11.02 -3.34
CA ALA A 166 0.03 10.42 -3.48
C ALA A 166 -0.19 9.26 -2.50
N TYR A 167 0.85 8.46 -2.22
CA TYR A 167 0.77 7.34 -1.27
C TYR A 167 0.75 7.81 0.19
N GLU A 168 1.53 8.84 0.56
CA GLU A 168 1.45 9.47 1.90
C GLU A 168 0.10 10.15 2.15
N LYS A 169 -0.63 10.52 1.09
CA LYS A 169 -1.98 11.08 1.23
C LYS A 169 -3.03 10.03 1.61
N ASN A 170 -2.78 8.73 1.41
CA ASN A 170 -3.78 7.67 1.60
C ASN A 170 -4.22 7.39 3.05
N SER A 171 -3.64 8.08 4.04
CA SER A 171 -4.11 8.06 5.45
C SER A 171 -4.65 9.42 5.94
N THR A 172 -4.99 10.35 5.03
CA THR A 172 -5.54 11.66 5.40
C THR A 172 -6.97 11.82 4.90
N TYR A 173 -7.79 12.61 5.61
CA TYR A 173 -9.12 13.07 5.17
C TYR A 173 -9.15 13.49 3.69
N LYS A 174 -8.04 14.04 3.18
CA LYS A 174 -7.86 14.42 1.78
C LYS A 174 -7.93 13.25 0.79
N SER A 175 -7.34 12.09 1.10
CA SER A 175 -7.41 10.93 0.20
C SER A 175 -8.75 10.20 0.31
N GLN A 176 -9.29 10.06 1.52
CA GLN A 176 -10.63 9.50 1.70
C GLN A 176 -11.67 10.31 0.90
N LEU A 177 -11.58 11.65 0.96
CA LEU A 177 -12.43 12.51 0.14
C LEU A 177 -12.22 12.28 -1.36
N LYS A 178 -10.97 12.15 -1.85
CA LYS A 178 -10.71 11.85 -3.26
C LYS A 178 -11.32 10.54 -3.72
N GLN A 179 -11.14 9.48 -2.95
CA GLN A 179 -11.69 8.15 -3.25
C GLN A 179 -13.22 8.18 -3.28
N LYS A 180 -13.85 8.89 -2.34
CA LYS A 180 -15.30 9.07 -2.28
C LYS A 180 -15.80 9.87 -3.47
N ILE A 181 -15.12 10.96 -3.85
CA ILE A 181 -15.43 11.73 -5.07
C ILE A 181 -15.34 10.82 -6.31
N ASP A 182 -14.26 10.06 -6.46
CA ASP A 182 -14.07 9.18 -7.61
C ASP A 182 -15.12 8.07 -7.68
N THR A 183 -15.63 7.61 -6.53
CA THR A 183 -16.73 6.64 -6.46
C THR A 183 -18.09 7.28 -6.77
N ALA A 184 -18.34 8.49 -6.27
CA ALA A 184 -19.58 9.23 -6.52
C ALA A 184 -19.71 9.57 -8.01
N ILE A 185 -18.64 10.06 -8.66
CA ILE A 185 -18.60 10.35 -10.10
C ILE A 185 -19.08 9.16 -10.92
N LYS A 186 -18.65 7.94 -10.56
CA LYS A 186 -19.00 6.71 -11.29
C LYS A 186 -20.51 6.44 -11.36
N ARG A 187 -21.25 6.97 -10.39
CA ARG A 187 -22.69 6.72 -10.24
C ARG A 187 -23.53 7.96 -10.55
N SER A 188 -22.89 9.10 -10.78
CA SER A 188 -23.58 10.39 -10.93
C SER A 188 -24.09 10.61 -12.35
N THR A 189 -25.30 11.14 -12.50
CA THR A 189 -25.85 11.54 -13.81
C THR A 189 -25.43 12.94 -14.22
N ASP A 190 -25.25 13.83 -13.26
CA ASP A 190 -24.88 15.22 -13.43
C ASP A 190 -24.21 15.72 -12.15
N PHE A 191 -23.84 16.99 -12.13
CA PHE A 191 -23.09 17.56 -11.01
C PHE A 191 -23.94 17.69 -9.74
N GLU A 192 -25.25 17.87 -9.85
CA GLU A 192 -26.14 17.96 -8.69
C GLU A 192 -26.36 16.57 -8.06
N ASP A 193 -26.56 15.52 -8.88
CA ASP A 193 -26.59 14.13 -8.41
C ASP A 193 -25.26 13.73 -7.74
N PHE A 194 -24.14 14.25 -8.23
CA PHE A 194 -22.85 14.07 -7.58
C PHE A 194 -22.80 14.67 -6.17
N LEU A 195 -23.29 15.90 -5.98
CA LEU A 195 -23.31 16.54 -4.66
C LEU A 195 -24.22 15.78 -3.69
N LEU A 196 -25.41 15.37 -4.15
CA LEU A 196 -26.33 14.55 -3.36
C LEU A 196 -25.69 13.23 -2.91
N ARG A 197 -24.94 12.57 -3.79
CA ARG A 197 -24.23 11.33 -3.45
C ARG A 197 -23.10 11.54 -2.45
N MET A 198 -22.47 12.71 -2.45
CA MET A 198 -21.47 13.07 -1.44
C MET A 198 -22.12 13.29 -0.07
N GLU A 199 -23.30 13.91 -0.03
CA GLU A 199 -24.10 14.06 1.21
C GLU A 199 -24.54 12.71 1.76
N LEU A 200 -25.09 11.83 0.92
CA LEU A 200 -25.43 10.45 1.30
C LEU A 200 -24.22 9.64 1.77
N ALA A 201 -23.01 10.00 1.34
CA ALA A 201 -21.77 9.37 1.77
C ALA A 201 -21.21 9.95 3.09
N GLY A 202 -21.95 10.83 3.76
CA GLY A 202 -21.59 11.39 5.06
C GLY A 202 -20.71 12.65 4.99
N TYR A 203 -20.71 13.35 3.85
CA TYR A 203 -19.99 14.63 3.71
C TYR A 203 -20.93 15.82 3.73
N GLU A 204 -20.61 16.81 4.54
CA GLU A 204 -21.26 18.11 4.45
C GLU A 204 -20.73 18.89 3.25
N VAL A 205 -21.64 19.47 2.47
CA VAL A 205 -21.33 20.23 1.25
C VAL A 205 -21.54 21.71 1.50
N LYS A 206 -20.48 22.51 1.32
CA LYS A 206 -20.56 23.97 1.35
C LYS A 206 -20.40 24.53 -0.06
N ARG A 207 -21.45 25.17 -0.58
CA ARG A 207 -21.44 25.93 -1.83
C ARG A 207 -21.03 27.38 -1.55
N GLY A 208 -20.07 27.88 -2.33
CA GLY A 208 -19.53 29.24 -2.23
C GLY A 208 -18.64 29.50 -3.44
N LYS A 209 -17.68 30.43 -3.37
CA LYS A 209 -16.73 30.65 -4.49
C LYS A 209 -16.00 29.36 -4.93
N TYR A 210 -15.83 28.40 -4.01
CA TYR A 210 -15.36 27.06 -4.30
C TYR A 210 -16.15 26.04 -3.47
N ILE A 211 -16.61 24.98 -4.13
CA ILE A 211 -17.26 23.86 -3.46
C ILE A 211 -16.28 23.19 -2.50
N SER A 212 -16.76 22.93 -1.28
CA SER A 212 -15.96 22.36 -0.20
C SER A 212 -16.70 21.23 0.50
N PHE A 213 -15.96 20.21 0.93
CA PHE A 213 -16.49 19.05 1.63
C PHE A 213 -15.86 18.90 3.01
N ARG A 214 -16.62 18.32 3.94
CA ARG A 214 -16.16 17.99 5.29
C ARG A 214 -16.76 16.66 5.72
N SER A 215 -15.93 15.75 6.23
CA SER A 215 -16.41 14.48 6.81
C SER A 215 -16.91 14.71 8.24
N GLN A 216 -17.82 13.87 8.72
CA GLN A 216 -18.23 13.85 10.12
C GLN A 216 -17.01 13.70 11.05
N GLY A 217 -16.87 14.59 12.04
CA GLY A 217 -15.71 14.65 12.95
C GLY A 217 -14.52 15.50 12.47
N GLN A 218 -14.52 15.97 11.22
CA GLN A 218 -13.48 16.88 10.71
C GLN A 218 -13.81 18.34 11.06
N GLN A 219 -12.85 19.07 11.63
CA GLN A 219 -13.08 20.46 12.06
C GLN A 219 -13.18 21.46 10.88
N ARG A 220 -12.42 21.26 9.80
CA ARG A 220 -12.30 22.23 8.69
C ARG A 220 -12.77 21.64 7.36
N PHE A 221 -13.43 22.48 6.55
CA PHE A 221 -13.80 22.16 5.17
C PHE A 221 -12.59 22.09 4.24
N MET A 222 -12.61 21.15 3.29
CA MET A 222 -11.62 21.02 2.23
C MET A 222 -12.22 21.46 0.89
N ARG A 223 -11.61 22.46 0.27
CA ARG A 223 -12.03 22.97 -1.04
C ARG A 223 -11.63 22.01 -2.15
N LEU A 224 -12.51 21.75 -3.11
CA LEU A 224 -12.23 20.92 -4.29
C LEU A 224 -10.95 21.34 -5.03
N LYS A 225 -10.75 22.66 -5.20
CA LYS A 225 -9.56 23.19 -5.89
C LYS A 225 -8.22 22.76 -5.26
N THR A 226 -8.18 22.52 -3.95
CA THR A 226 -6.92 22.15 -3.25
C THR A 226 -6.64 20.65 -3.33
N LEU A 227 -7.58 19.86 -3.87
CA LEU A 227 -7.40 18.43 -4.11
C LEU A 227 -6.60 18.14 -5.39
N GLY A 228 -6.45 19.13 -6.28
CA GLY A 228 -5.71 19.06 -7.53
C GLY A 228 -6.63 19.25 -8.74
N GLU A 229 -6.03 19.46 -9.91
CA GLU A 229 -6.74 19.85 -11.14
C GLU A 229 -7.86 18.88 -11.55
N ARG A 230 -7.64 17.57 -11.34
CA ARG A 230 -8.62 16.50 -11.62
C ARG A 230 -9.88 16.53 -10.75
N TYR A 231 -9.89 17.33 -9.69
CA TYR A 231 -10.99 17.41 -8.73
C TYR A 231 -11.64 18.80 -8.72
N THR A 232 -11.34 19.65 -9.71
CA THR A 232 -12.08 20.89 -9.93
C THR A 232 -13.52 20.57 -10.37
N GLU A 233 -14.45 21.48 -10.10
CA GLU A 233 -15.86 21.35 -10.50
C GLU A 233 -16.02 21.06 -12.00
N LYS A 234 -15.26 21.78 -12.85
CA LYS A 234 -15.21 21.55 -14.29
C LYS A 234 -14.72 20.12 -14.61
N ALA A 235 -13.60 19.69 -14.03
CA ALA A 235 -13.05 18.35 -14.28
C ALA A 235 -14.00 17.23 -13.83
N ILE A 236 -14.69 17.40 -12.70
CA ILE A 236 -15.70 16.46 -12.20
C ILE A 236 -16.88 16.40 -13.18
N THR A 237 -17.40 17.55 -13.59
CA THR A 237 -18.51 17.66 -14.55
C THR A 237 -18.17 17.00 -15.89
N ASP A 238 -16.96 17.25 -16.40
CA ASP A 238 -16.48 16.66 -17.66
C ASP A 238 -16.34 15.13 -17.57
N ARG A 239 -15.89 14.61 -16.43
CA ARG A 239 -15.78 13.17 -16.18
C ARG A 239 -17.14 12.48 -16.12
N ILE A 240 -18.12 13.11 -15.46
CA ILE A 240 -19.50 12.61 -15.42
C ILE A 240 -20.08 12.55 -16.85
N LYS A 241 -19.88 13.62 -17.65
CA LYS A 241 -20.32 13.65 -19.06
C LYS A 241 -19.65 12.58 -19.92
N LYS A 242 -18.33 12.42 -19.84
CA LYS A 242 -17.57 11.40 -20.59
C LYS A 242 -18.00 9.98 -20.24
N GLN A 243 -18.30 9.70 -18.98
CA GLN A 243 -18.77 8.37 -18.59
C GLN A 243 -20.15 8.06 -19.17
N ARG A 244 -21.02 9.07 -19.26
CA ARG A 244 -22.34 8.91 -19.89
C ARG A 244 -22.23 8.64 -21.38
N THR A 245 -21.36 9.35 -22.11
CA THR A 245 -21.17 9.11 -23.55
C THR A 245 -20.65 7.70 -23.82
N MET A 246 -19.66 7.22 -23.04
CA MET A 246 -19.19 5.84 -23.16
C MET A 246 -20.25 4.79 -22.81
N SER A 247 -21.09 5.04 -21.79
CA SER A 247 -22.19 4.12 -21.44
C SER A 247 -23.26 4.04 -22.54
N LYS A 248 -23.55 5.15 -23.23
CA LYS A 248 -24.48 5.18 -24.37
C LYS A 248 -23.93 4.41 -25.56
N GLN A 249 -22.64 4.56 -25.84
CA GLN A 249 -21.97 3.88 -26.96
C GLN A 249 -21.84 2.36 -26.73
N ASN A 250 -21.60 1.92 -25.49
CA ASN A 250 -21.60 0.49 -25.17
C ASN A 250 -23.00 -0.12 -25.27
N LYS A 251 -24.06 0.62 -24.89
CA LYS A 251 -25.45 0.18 -25.08
C LYS A 251 -25.82 0.05 -26.57
N SER A 252 -25.38 0.98 -27.43
CA SER A 252 -25.63 0.87 -28.88
C SER A 252 -24.92 -0.34 -29.50
N ILE A 253 -23.70 -0.66 -29.07
CA ILE A 253 -22.98 -1.86 -29.54
C ILE A 253 -23.71 -3.15 -29.11
N SER A 254 -24.18 -3.22 -27.86
CA SER A 254 -24.97 -4.36 -27.36
C SER A 254 -26.24 -4.57 -28.18
N LEU A 255 -26.99 -3.49 -28.45
CA LEU A 255 -28.22 -3.55 -29.24
C LEU A 255 -27.97 -4.02 -30.68
N ILE A 256 -26.86 -3.60 -31.31
CA ILE A 256 -26.50 -4.08 -32.66
C ILE A 256 -26.23 -5.58 -32.64
N ILE A 257 -25.51 -6.07 -31.63
CA ILE A 257 -25.23 -7.51 -31.47
C ILE A 257 -26.54 -8.28 -31.23
N ASP A 258 -27.43 -7.74 -30.40
CA ASP A 258 -28.74 -8.36 -30.12
C ASP A 258 -29.62 -8.41 -31.38
N ILE A 259 -29.64 -7.35 -32.19
CA ILE A 259 -30.35 -7.30 -33.49
C ILE A 259 -29.76 -8.31 -34.48
N GLN A 260 -28.43 -8.39 -34.61
CA GLN A 260 -27.77 -9.37 -35.48
C GLN A 260 -28.08 -10.82 -35.05
N ASN A 261 -28.11 -11.08 -33.75
CA ASN A 261 -28.50 -12.39 -33.21
C ASN A 261 -29.97 -12.71 -33.50
N CYS A 262 -30.87 -11.72 -33.41
CA CYS A 262 -32.28 -11.88 -33.79
C CYS A 262 -32.46 -12.20 -35.27
N ILE A 263 -31.72 -11.52 -36.18
CA ILE A 263 -31.78 -11.80 -37.62
C ILE A 263 -31.31 -13.24 -37.91
N LYS A 264 -30.17 -13.64 -37.37
CA LYS A 264 -29.66 -15.02 -37.53
C LYS A 264 -30.61 -16.08 -36.97
N ALA A 265 -31.33 -15.77 -35.90
CA ALA A 265 -32.35 -16.65 -35.34
C ALA A 265 -33.60 -16.75 -36.25
N GLN A 266 -33.95 -15.69 -36.99
CA GLN A 266 -35.04 -15.71 -37.96
C GLN A 266 -34.68 -16.49 -39.24
N GLU A 267 -33.40 -16.48 -39.64
CA GLU A 267 -32.92 -17.16 -40.86
C GLU A 267 -32.66 -18.66 -40.69
N SER A 268 -32.55 -19.16 -39.45
CA SER A 268 -32.30 -20.59 -39.19
C SER A 268 -32.97 -21.08 -37.92
N LYS A 269 -33.92 -22.02 -38.07
CA LYS A 269 -34.55 -22.74 -36.95
C LYS A 269 -33.53 -23.44 -36.04
N GLY A 270 -32.39 -23.86 -36.60
CA GLY A 270 -31.29 -24.46 -35.83
C GLY A 270 -30.57 -23.45 -34.93
N TYR A 271 -30.36 -22.23 -35.41
CA TYR A 271 -29.73 -21.16 -34.63
C TYR A 271 -30.68 -20.60 -33.56
N GLU A 272 -31.98 -20.52 -33.87
CA GLU A 272 -33.02 -20.16 -32.89
C GLU A 272 -33.02 -21.11 -31.68
N HIS A 273 -32.92 -22.41 -31.93
CA HIS A 273 -32.84 -23.44 -30.90
C HIS A 273 -31.54 -23.34 -30.08
N TRP A 274 -30.39 -23.16 -30.74
CA TRP A 274 -29.10 -22.98 -30.08
C TRP A 274 -29.05 -21.72 -29.20
N ALA A 275 -29.61 -20.60 -29.66
CA ALA A 275 -29.64 -19.34 -28.91
C ALA A 275 -30.53 -19.43 -27.65
N LYS A 276 -31.70 -20.10 -27.73
CA LYS A 276 -32.57 -20.36 -26.57
C LYS A 276 -31.89 -21.19 -25.50
N ILE A 277 -31.15 -22.24 -25.90
CA ILE A 277 -30.43 -23.11 -24.94
C ILE A 277 -29.24 -22.41 -24.28
N ASN A 278 -28.51 -21.57 -25.01
CA ASN A 278 -27.30 -20.91 -24.48
C ASN A 278 -27.60 -19.67 -23.63
N ASN A 279 -28.69 -18.95 -23.87
CA ASN A 279 -29.05 -17.76 -23.10
C ASN A 279 -29.77 -18.08 -21.76
N LEU A 280 -30.22 -19.32 -21.54
CA LEU A 280 -30.95 -19.72 -20.33
C LEU A 280 -30.10 -20.32 -19.19
N SER A 281 -28.77 -20.26 -19.23
CA SER A 281 -27.97 -20.70 -18.07
C SER A 281 -26.58 -20.04 -17.98
N PRO A 282 -26.41 -18.99 -17.13
CA PRO A 282 -25.09 -18.56 -16.67
C PRO A 282 -24.31 -19.68 -15.95
N SER A 283 -25.02 -20.72 -15.50
CA SER A 283 -24.53 -21.76 -14.59
C SER A 283 -23.72 -22.87 -15.26
N ARG A 284 -23.70 -22.99 -16.60
CA ARG A 284 -22.95 -24.05 -17.31
C ARG A 284 -21.48 -23.74 -17.57
N LYS A 285 -21.08 -22.46 -17.63
CA LYS A 285 -19.67 -22.06 -17.83
C LYS A 285 -18.73 -22.48 -16.68
N ASN A 286 -19.28 -22.70 -15.48
CA ASN A 286 -18.48 -23.12 -14.31
C ASN A 286 -18.26 -24.64 -14.21
N ARG A 287 -19.00 -25.46 -14.97
CA ARG A 287 -18.90 -26.93 -14.88
C ARG A 287 -17.81 -27.52 -15.78
N GLN A 288 -17.64 -26.98 -17.00
CA GLN A 288 -16.55 -27.41 -17.91
C GLN A 288 -15.14 -27.05 -17.41
N LYS A 289 -15.00 -25.96 -16.63
CA LYS A 289 -13.70 -25.62 -15.99
C LYS A 289 -13.32 -26.53 -14.81
N LYS A 290 -14.29 -27.21 -14.18
CA LYS A 290 -14.03 -28.17 -13.09
C LYS A 290 -13.67 -29.57 -13.62
N GLU A 291 -14.26 -30.00 -14.73
CA GLU A 291 -13.98 -31.30 -15.33
C GLU A 291 -12.59 -31.34 -16.03
N ALA A 292 -12.12 -30.21 -16.58
CA ALA A 292 -10.77 -30.12 -17.16
C ALA A 292 -9.62 -30.16 -16.13
N LYS A 293 -9.88 -29.93 -14.83
CA LYS A 293 -8.85 -30.01 -13.77
C LYS A 293 -8.74 -31.39 -13.10
N ASN A 294 -9.78 -32.22 -13.15
CA ASN A 294 -9.74 -33.57 -12.57
C ASN A 294 -9.30 -34.68 -13.55
N GLY A 295 -9.22 -34.38 -14.85
CA GLY A 295 -8.76 -35.34 -15.87
C GLY A 295 -7.24 -35.42 -16.05
N MET A 296 -6.45 -34.54 -15.43
CA MET A 296 -5.00 -34.47 -15.63
C MET A 296 -4.16 -35.14 -14.53
N ASN A 297 -4.81 -35.77 -13.54
CA ASN A 297 -4.16 -36.47 -12.42
C ASN A 297 -4.34 -38.01 -12.42
N ARG A 298 -4.64 -38.62 -13.58
CA ARG A 298 -4.73 -40.10 -13.72
C ARG A 298 -3.98 -40.68 -14.92
N SER A 299 -2.84 -40.09 -15.27
CA SER A 299 -1.89 -40.70 -16.20
C SER A 299 -0.47 -40.18 -15.94
N ILE A 300 0.17 -40.70 -14.88
CA ILE A 300 1.58 -41.11 -14.74
C ILE A 300 1.68 -41.72 -13.33
N SER A 301 1.47 -43.04 -13.26
CA SER A 301 2.02 -44.04 -12.33
C SER A 301 1.14 -45.29 -12.40
#